data_AF-A0A976KU98-F1
#
_entry.id   AF-A0A976KU98-F1
#
_cell.length_a   1.000
_cell.length_b   1.000
_cell.length_c   1.000
_cell.angle_alpha   90.00
_cell.angle_beta   90.00
_cell.angle_gamma   90.00
#
_symmetry.space_group_name_H-M   'P 1'
#
loop_
_entity.id
_entity.type
_entity.pdbx_description
1 polymer ?
#
loop_
_entity_poly.entity_id
_entity_poly.type
_entity_poly.pdbx_seq_one_letter_code
_entity_poly.pdbx_strand_id
1 'polypeptide(L)'
;MVNWVVFGGVGVYLTSITVGWLARAGRFRHRPTHHILYAANIGVLPVVAWSRWHPALMLVAVALIALPFWRAGTRQHITAALVGAVGYLVAAVAAVAAAVATK
;
A
#
# COMPACT_ATOMS: atom_id res chain seq x y z
N MET A 1 -8.84 -2.38 -17.95
CA MET A 1 -9.27 -2.18 -16.54
C MET A 1 -8.20 -2.59 -15.51
N VAL A 2 -7.37 -3.60 -15.81
CA VAL A 2 -6.42 -4.22 -14.88
C VAL A 2 -5.37 -3.28 -14.28
N ASN A 3 -4.87 -2.35 -15.08
CA ASN A 3 -3.79 -1.42 -14.72
C ASN A 3 -4.25 -0.32 -13.75
N TRP A 4 -5.45 0.25 -13.94
CA TRP A 4 -5.96 1.35 -13.10
C TRP A 4 -6.09 0.97 -11.63
N VAL A 5 -6.46 -0.27 -11.35
CA VAL A 5 -6.63 -0.77 -9.98
C VAL A 5 -5.27 -0.93 -9.28
N VAL A 6 -4.26 -1.44 -9.98
CA VAL A 6 -2.90 -1.59 -9.44
C VAL A 6 -2.25 -0.22 -9.25
N PHE A 7 -2.32 0.66 -10.26
CA PHE A 7 -1.78 2.02 -10.16
C PHE A 7 -2.53 2.90 -9.15
N GLY A 8 -3.85 2.75 -9.05
CA GLY A 8 -4.65 3.40 -8.03
C GLY A 8 -4.24 2.98 -6.62
N GLY A 9 -4.08 1.67 -6.38
CA GLY A 9 -3.58 1.14 -5.11
C GLY A 9 -2.16 1.66 -4.76
N VAL A 10 -1.24 1.65 -5.74
CA VAL A 10 0.11 2.21 -5.57
C VAL A 10 0.05 3.69 -5.20
N GLY A 11 -0.77 4.49 -5.90
CA GLY A 11 -0.92 5.92 -5.63
C GLY A 11 -1.47 6.20 -4.22
N VAL A 12 -2.53 5.49 -3.81
CA VAL A 12 -3.12 5.62 -2.46
C VAL A 12 -2.13 5.19 -1.39
N TYR A 13 -1.32 4.16 -1.65
CA TYR A 13 -0.29 3.69 -0.74
C TYR A 13 0.89 4.66 -0.59
N LEU A 14 1.45 5.15 -1.69
CA LEU A 14 2.50 6.17 -1.67
C LEU A 14 2.03 7.45 -0.98
N THR A 15 0.77 7.86 -1.21
CA THR A 15 0.16 9.00 -0.53
C THR A 15 0.05 8.75 0.98
N SER A 16 -0.36 7.54 1.39
CA SER A 16 -0.45 7.15 2.81
C SER A 16 0.91 7.20 3.51
N ILE A 17 1.96 6.67 2.88
CA ILE A 17 3.33 6.72 3.39
C ILE A 17 3.81 8.17 3.49
N THR A 18 3.61 8.96 2.43
CA THR A 18 4.05 10.37 2.38
C THR A 18 3.39 11.19 3.48
N VAL A 19 2.07 11.05 3.66
CA VAL A 19 1.34 11.71 4.76
C VAL A 19 1.81 11.22 6.13
N GLY A 20 2.09 9.92 6.28
CA GLY A 20 2.65 9.36 7.51
C GLY A 20 4.04 9.93 7.86
N TRP A 21 4.90 10.10 6.85
CA TRP A 21 6.22 10.72 6.99
C TRP A 21 6.13 12.20 7.34
N LEU A 22 5.28 12.95 6.64
CA LEU A 22 5.04 14.38 6.91
C LEU A 22 4.45 14.62 8.31
N ALA A 23 3.54 13.74 8.75
CA ALA A 23 3.00 13.77 10.10
C ALA A 23 4.08 13.51 11.16
N ARG A 24 5.01 12.57 10.89
CA ARG A 24 6.15 12.27 11.78
C ARG A 24 7.17 13.40 11.83
N ALA A 25 7.40 14.10 10.72
CA ALA A 25 8.30 15.25 10.64
C ALA A 25 7.76 16.51 11.37
N GLY A 26 6.59 16.42 12.02
CA GLY A 26 5.94 17.56 12.67
C GLY A 26 5.38 18.60 11.69
N ARG A 27 5.47 18.35 10.37
CA ARG A 27 5.04 19.27 9.31
C ARG A 27 3.56 19.14 8.97
N PHE A 28 2.88 18.13 9.48
CA PHE A 28 1.46 17.87 9.22
C PHE A 28 0.72 17.48 10.51
N ARG A 29 -0.24 18.30 10.96
CA ARG A 29 -1.06 18.01 12.15
C ARG A 29 -2.24 17.06 11.87
N HIS A 30 -2.51 16.73 10.60
CA HIS A 30 -3.66 15.91 10.23
C HIS A 30 -3.41 14.39 10.36
N ARG A 31 -3.27 13.91 11.60
CA ARG A 31 -3.41 12.48 11.93
C ARG A 31 -4.67 11.81 11.35
N PRO A 32 -5.85 12.47 11.28
CA PRO A 32 -7.05 11.84 10.73
C PRO A 32 -6.90 11.48 9.25
N THR A 33 -6.23 12.32 8.46
CA THR A 33 -6.03 12.09 7.02
C THR A 33 -5.18 10.84 6.77
N HIS A 34 -4.14 10.62 7.58
CA HIS A 34 -3.35 9.38 7.50
C HIS A 34 -4.21 8.15 7.77
N HIS A 35 -5.07 8.19 8.79
CA HIS A 35 -5.96 7.07 9.12
C HIS A 35 -7.02 6.81 8.05
N ILE A 36 -7.58 7.86 7.43
CA ILE A 36 -8.54 7.72 6.32
C ILE A 36 -7.88 7.08 5.11
N LEU A 37 -6.71 7.57 4.70
CA LEU A 37 -5.96 7.02 3.56
C LEU A 37 -5.54 5.57 3.81
N TYR A 38 -5.17 5.27 5.05
CA TYR A 38 -4.84 3.93 5.49
C TYR A 38 -6.06 2.99 5.49
N ALA A 39 -7.21 3.45 5.99
CA ALA A 39 -8.46 2.68 5.95
C ALA A 39 -8.91 2.41 4.51
N ALA A 40 -8.76 3.39 3.60
CA ALA A 40 -9.00 3.20 2.18
C ALA A 40 -8.09 2.11 1.59
N ASN A 41 -6.80 2.08 1.96
CA ASN A 41 -5.88 1.02 1.56
C ASN A 41 -6.30 -0.36 2.10
N ILE A 42 -6.71 -0.46 3.36
CA ILE A 42 -7.22 -1.72 3.93
C ILE A 42 -8.51 -2.18 3.26
N GLY A 43 -9.39 -1.27 2.83
CA GLY A 43 -10.64 -1.64 2.17
C GLY A 43 -10.43 -2.07 0.72
N VAL A 44 -9.64 -1.31 -0.04
CA VAL A 44 -9.45 -1.54 -1.48
C VAL A 44 -8.52 -2.72 -1.71
N LEU A 45 -7.41 -2.83 -0.98
CA LEU A 45 -6.36 -3.79 -1.32
C LEU A 45 -6.79 -5.26 -1.25
N PRO A 46 -7.56 -5.74 -0.24
CA PRO A 46 -8.03 -7.12 -0.20
C PRO A 46 -8.92 -7.46 -1.40
N VAL A 47 -9.75 -6.52 -1.87
CA VAL A 47 -10.60 -6.70 -3.06
C VAL A 47 -9.73 -6.86 -4.31
N VAL A 48 -8.65 -6.08 -4.42
CA VAL A 48 -7.69 -6.18 -5.53
C VAL A 48 -6.86 -7.46 -5.46
N ALA A 49 -6.36 -7.80 -4.28
CA ALA A 49 -5.55 -9.00 -4.06
C ALA A 49 -6.36 -10.27 -4.34
N TRP A 50 -7.63 -10.31 -3.89
CA TRP A 50 -8.54 -11.43 -4.10
C TRP A 50 -8.93 -11.61 -5.57
N SER A 51 -9.22 -10.52 -6.29
CA SER A 51 -9.62 -10.59 -7.70
C SER A 51 -8.50 -10.98 -8.66
N ARG A 52 -7.23 -10.91 -8.22
CA ARG A 52 -6.05 -11.19 -9.06
C ARG A 52 -5.22 -12.38 -8.60
N TRP A 53 -5.47 -12.91 -7.40
CA TRP A 53 -4.62 -13.92 -6.75
C TRP A 53 -3.11 -13.60 -6.83
N HIS A 54 -2.76 -12.32 -6.81
CA HIS A 54 -1.37 -11.91 -6.98
C HIS A 54 -0.64 -12.04 -5.64
N PRO A 55 0.36 -12.95 -5.51
CA PRO A 55 0.95 -13.29 -4.22
C PRO A 55 1.58 -12.07 -3.53
N ALA A 56 2.18 -11.16 -4.30
CA ALA A 56 2.70 -9.91 -3.77
C ALA A 56 1.59 -9.04 -3.13
N LEU A 57 0.41 -8.93 -3.74
CA LEU A 57 -0.69 -8.13 -3.19
C LEU A 57 -1.29 -8.76 -1.93
N MET A 58 -1.28 -10.09 -1.82
CA MET A 58 -1.66 -10.78 -0.59
C MET A 58 -0.68 -10.48 0.55
N LEU A 59 0.63 -10.48 0.28
CA LEU A 59 1.64 -10.08 1.27
C LEU A 59 1.46 -8.62 1.71
N VAL A 60 1.15 -7.71 0.78
CA VAL A 60 0.84 -6.31 1.11
C VAL A 60 -0.42 -6.23 1.97
N ALA A 61 -1.47 -6.99 1.65
CA ALA A 61 -2.72 -7.00 2.42
C ALA A 61 -2.48 -7.49 3.86
N VAL A 62 -1.72 -8.56 4.04
CA VAL A 62 -1.33 -9.05 5.36
C VAL A 62 -0.50 -8.01 6.11
N ALA A 63 0.50 -7.40 5.46
CA ALA A 63 1.33 -6.36 6.07
C ALA A 63 0.50 -5.15 6.50
N LEU A 64 -0.45 -4.71 5.67
CA LEU A 64 -1.39 -3.63 5.98
C LEU A 64 -2.33 -4.00 7.12
N ILE A 65 -2.86 -5.21 7.16
CA ILE A 65 -3.73 -5.63 8.27
C ILE A 65 -2.95 -5.71 9.58
N ALA A 66 -1.66 -6.00 9.53
CA ALA A 66 -0.80 -6.13 10.71
C ALA A 66 -0.35 -4.78 11.32
N LEU A 67 -0.28 -3.71 10.50
CA LEU A 67 0.19 -2.38 10.89
C LEU A 67 -0.56 -1.71 12.08
N PRO A 68 -1.87 -1.92 12.36
CA PRO A 68 -2.55 -1.35 13.53
C PRO A 68 -2.10 -1.99 14.85
N PHE A 69 -1.57 -3.21 14.80
CA PHE A 69 -1.09 -3.93 15.99
C PHE A 69 0.31 -3.49 16.42
N TRP A 70 0.98 -2.65 15.62
CA TRP A 70 2.30 -2.11 15.95
C TRP A 70 2.24 -0.61 16.13
N ARG A 71 2.86 -0.16 17.23
CA ARG A 71 2.96 1.26 17.56
C ARG A 71 3.67 2.01 16.41
N ALA A 72 3.06 3.10 15.94
CA ALA A 72 3.61 3.88 14.84
C ALA A 72 5.06 4.30 15.11
N GLY A 73 5.93 4.06 14.13
CA GLY A 73 7.34 4.46 14.18
C GLY A 73 8.30 3.47 14.86
N THR A 74 7.82 2.32 15.37
CA THR A 74 8.67 1.20 15.78
C THR A 74 9.30 0.51 14.56
N ARG A 75 10.34 -0.31 14.79
CA ARG A 75 10.98 -1.07 13.71
C ARG A 75 9.97 -1.98 12.99
N GLN A 76 9.09 -2.66 13.71
CA GLN A 76 8.07 -3.54 13.13
C GLN A 76 7.11 -2.78 12.21
N HIS A 77 6.64 -1.61 12.66
CA HIS A 77 5.76 -0.76 11.85
C HIS A 77 6.47 -0.28 10.58
N ILE A 78 7.73 0.16 10.69
CA ILE A 78 8.53 0.59 9.53
C ILE A 78 8.76 -0.59 8.58
N THR A 79 9.16 -1.75 9.08
CA THR A 79 9.40 -2.95 8.26
C THR A 79 8.14 -3.36 7.51
N ALA A 80 6.99 -3.39 8.17
CA ALA A 80 5.73 -3.76 7.51
C ALA A 80 5.28 -2.74 6.46
N ALA A 81 5.47 -1.44 6.73
CA ALA A 81 5.23 -0.41 5.72
C ALA A 81 6.19 -0.54 4.52
N LEU A 82 7.44 -0.90 4.74
CA LEU A 82 8.39 -1.15 3.66
C LEU A 82 8.03 -2.40 2.84
N VAL A 83 7.62 -3.48 3.50
CA VAL A 83 7.13 -4.70 2.83
C VAL A 83 5.92 -4.37 1.97
N GLY A 84 4.98 -3.59 2.49
CA GLY A 84 3.83 -3.11 1.72
C GLY A 84 4.25 -2.29 0.49
N ALA A 85 5.23 -1.39 0.64
CA ALA A 85 5.72 -0.56 -0.47
C ALA A 85 6.37 -1.39 -1.57
N VAL A 86 7.26 -2.31 -1.19
CA VAL A 86 7.96 -3.20 -2.11
C VAL A 86 6.97 -4.10 -2.83
N GLY A 87 6.02 -4.69 -2.10
CA GLY A 87 5.01 -5.56 -2.72
C GLY A 87 4.12 -4.82 -3.73
N TYR A 88 3.76 -3.57 -3.46
CA TYR A 88 3.04 -2.72 -4.42
C TYR A 88 3.88 -2.40 -5.66
N LEU A 89 5.17 -2.09 -5.49
CA LEU A 89 6.08 -1.83 -6.60
C LEU A 89 6.23 -3.07 -7.49
N VAL A 90 6.42 -4.24 -6.88
CA VAL A 90 6.50 -5.52 -7.60
C VAL A 90 5.22 -5.80 -8.38
N ALA A 91 4.05 -5.59 -7.76
CA ALA A 91 2.78 -5.77 -8.45
C ALA A 91 2.59 -4.78 -9.62
N ALA A 92 3.05 -3.53 -9.47
CA ALA A 92 3.03 -2.55 -10.54
C ALA A 92 3.94 -2.92 -11.72
N VAL A 93 5.18 -3.34 -11.43
CA VAL A 93 6.14 -3.79 -12.44
C VAL A 93 5.60 -5.03 -13.18
N ALA A 94 5.06 -6.01 -12.44
CA ALA A 94 4.45 -7.20 -13.03
C ALA A 94 3.27 -6.85 -13.95
N ALA A 95 2.41 -5.90 -13.55
CA ALA A 95 1.31 -5.44 -14.38
C ALA A 95 1.77 -4.74 -15.67
N VAL A 96 2.83 -3.92 -15.59
CA VAL A 96 3.44 -3.28 -16.77
C VAL A 96 4.04 -4.33 -17.71
N ALA A 97 4.84 -5.26 -17.17
CA ALA A 97 5.48 -6.31 -17.95
C ALA A 97 4.45 -7.17 -18.70
N ALA A 98 3.36 -7.56 -18.02
CA ALA A 98 2.26 -8.29 -18.65
C ALA A 98 1.59 -7.48 -19.78
N ALA A 99 1.38 -6.18 -19.60
CA ALA A 99 0.77 -5.32 -20.61
C ALA A 99 1.66 -5.09 -21.85
N VAL A 100 2.99 -5.15 -21.68
CA VAL A 100 3.95 -5.06 -22.79
C VAL A 100 4.01 -6.38 -23.55
N ALA A 101 3.98 -7.53 -22.87
CA ALA A 101 4.07 -8.84 -23.50
C ALA A 101 2.85 -9.24 -24.35
N THR A 102 1.71 -8.54 -24.17
CA THR A 102 0.47 -8.78 -24.92
C THR A 102 0.28 -7.83 -26.12
N LYS A 103 1.29 -7.05 -26.48
CA LYS A 103 1.32 -6.20 -27.68
C LYS A 103 2.21 -6.81 -28.74
#